data_AF-A0A1X7H4I6-F1
#
_entry.id   AF-A0A1X7H4I6-F1
#
_cell.length_a   1.000
_cell.length_b   1.000
_cell.length_c   1.000
_cell.angle_alpha   90.00
_cell.angle_beta   90.00
_cell.angle_gamma   90.00
#
_symmetry.space_group_name_H-M   'P 1'
#
loop_
_entity.id
_entity.type
_entity.pdbx_description
1 polymer ?
#
loop_
_entity_poly.entity_id
_entity_poly.type
_entity_poly.pdbx_seq_one_letter_code
_entity_poly.pdbx_strand_id
1 'polypeptide(L)'
;MKEENKQIYYQNMSLEELTNEANRIIDYLEKCENIETETETYQNLIKLNNLIEKKFHNSSKNINLKTKEKIIEISKKNNAK
;
A
#
# COMPACT_ATOMS: atom_id res chain seq x y z
N MET A 1 7.31 -14.12 15.84
CA MET A 1 8.34 -13.11 15.46
C MET A 1 7.99 -11.81 16.18
N LYS A 2 8.95 -11.06 16.70
CA LYS A 2 8.70 -9.77 17.38
C LYS A 2 7.95 -8.80 16.44
N GLU A 3 6.96 -8.06 16.97
CA GLU A 3 6.11 -7.07 16.27
C GLU A 3 6.92 -6.13 15.35
N GLU A 4 8.11 -5.71 15.81
CA GLU A 4 9.04 -4.82 15.09
C GLU A 4 9.53 -5.38 13.75
N ASN A 5 9.74 -6.70 13.65
CA ASN A 5 10.21 -7.34 12.42
C ASN A 5 9.10 -7.44 11.37
N LYS A 6 7.82 -7.49 11.81
CA LYS A 6 6.66 -7.61 10.93
C LYS A 6 6.36 -6.27 10.22
N GLN A 7 6.53 -5.16 10.93
CA GLN A 7 6.41 -3.83 10.31
C GLN A 7 7.47 -3.58 9.24
N ILE A 8 8.74 -3.89 9.52
CA ILE A 8 9.83 -3.71 8.55
C ILE A 8 9.60 -4.59 7.31
N TYR A 9 9.10 -5.81 7.51
CA TYR A 9 8.77 -6.73 6.43
C TYR A 9 7.70 -6.16 5.49
N TYR A 10 6.60 -5.62 6.02
CA TYR A 10 5.54 -5.03 5.19
C TYR A 10 5.96 -3.74 4.49
N GLN A 11 6.85 -2.92 5.07
CA GLN A 11 7.33 -1.71 4.40
C GLN A 11 8.08 -1.99 3.10
N ASN A 12 8.72 -3.16 3.00
CA ASN A 12 9.51 -3.56 1.83
C ASN A 12 8.67 -4.21 0.72
N MET A 13 7.42 -4.57 0.99
CA MET A 13 6.53 -5.20 0.01
C MET A 13 5.99 -4.21 -1.03
N SER A 14 5.73 -4.68 -2.23
CA SER A 14 4.96 -3.98 -3.26
C SER A 14 3.51 -3.75 -2.83
N LEU A 15 2.82 -2.83 -3.51
CA LEU A 15 1.40 -2.57 -3.25
C LEU A 15 0.54 -3.82 -3.53
N GLU A 16 0.90 -4.57 -4.57
CA GLU A 16 0.25 -5.81 -4.96
C GLU A 16 0.43 -6.91 -3.90
N GLU A 17 1.65 -7.12 -3.42
CA GLU A 17 1.92 -8.11 -2.35
C GLU A 17 1.16 -7.77 -1.06
N LEU A 18 1.13 -6.50 -0.66
CA LEU A 18 0.36 -6.06 0.51
C LEU A 18 -1.14 -6.30 0.32
N THR A 19 -1.66 -6.03 -0.87
CA THR A 19 -3.09 -6.23 -1.21
C THR A 19 -3.45 -7.71 -1.21
N ASN A 20 -2.60 -8.55 -1.80
CA ASN A 20 -2.77 -10.00 -1.78
C ASN A 20 -2.76 -10.56 -0.35
N GLU A 21 -1.90 -10.04 0.52
CA GLU A 21 -1.87 -10.46 1.91
C GLU A 21 -3.09 -9.98 2.71
N ALA A 22 -3.58 -8.77 2.44
CA ALA A 22 -4.84 -8.30 3.02
C ALA A 22 -6.01 -9.20 2.62
N ASN A 23 -6.10 -9.56 1.34
CA ASN A 23 -7.13 -10.48 0.84
C ASN A 23 -7.05 -11.86 1.50
N ARG A 24 -5.84 -12.40 1.72
CA ARG A 24 -5.68 -13.68 2.44
C ARG A 24 -6.17 -13.61 3.88
N ILE A 25 -5.91 -12.48 4.57
CA ILE A 25 -6.40 -12.29 5.94
C ILE A 25 -7.93 -12.16 5.95
N ILE A 26 -8.53 -11.49 4.96
CA ILE A 26 -9.98 -11.40 4.79
C ILE A 26 -10.57 -12.80 4.57
N ASP A 27 -10.05 -13.58 3.62
CA ASP A 27 -10.50 -14.94 3.33
C ASP A 27 -10.42 -15.85 4.56
N TYR A 28 -9.43 -15.65 5.42
CA TYR A 28 -9.30 -16.35 6.69
C TYR A 28 -10.40 -15.92 7.68
N LEU A 29 -10.56 -14.61 7.90
CA LEU A 29 -11.55 -14.06 8.82
C LEU A 29 -12.99 -14.42 8.41
N GLU A 30 -13.29 -14.47 7.11
CA GLU A 30 -14.61 -14.86 6.59
C GLU A 30 -14.95 -16.34 6.87
N LYS A 31 -13.94 -17.19 7.03
CA LYS A 31 -14.10 -18.62 7.34
C LYS A 31 -14.10 -18.90 8.83
N CYS A 32 -13.76 -17.91 9.67
CA CYS A 32 -13.77 -18.06 11.11
C CYS A 32 -15.19 -18.14 11.65
N GLU A 33 -15.48 -19.20 12.42
CA GLU A 33 -16.78 -19.41 13.06
C GLU A 33 -17.08 -18.34 14.14
N ASN A 34 -16.04 -17.87 14.85
CA ASN A 34 -16.13 -16.77 15.79
C ASN A 34 -15.04 -15.73 15.50
N ILE A 35 -15.44 -14.58 14.96
CA ILE A 35 -14.51 -13.50 14.63
C ILE A 35 -13.96 -12.77 15.86
N GLU A 36 -14.66 -12.83 16.99
CA GLU A 36 -14.24 -12.15 18.23
C GLU A 36 -12.93 -12.76 18.78
N THR A 37 -12.70 -14.06 18.55
CA THR A 37 -11.44 -14.72 18.93
C THR A 37 -10.27 -14.26 18.08
N GLU A 38 -10.53 -13.66 16.92
CA GLU A 38 -9.53 -13.21 15.93
C GLU A 38 -9.29 -11.70 15.99
N THR A 39 -9.52 -11.07 17.13
CA THR A 39 -9.35 -9.62 17.33
C THR A 39 -7.96 -9.12 16.92
N GLU A 40 -6.90 -9.88 17.21
CA GLU A 40 -5.53 -9.53 16.80
C GLU A 40 -5.36 -9.57 15.27
N THR A 41 -5.91 -10.60 14.62
CA THR A 41 -5.88 -10.77 13.16
C THR A 41 -6.60 -9.60 12.48
N TYR A 42 -7.77 -9.22 13.00
CA TYR A 42 -8.52 -8.05 12.50
C TYR A 42 -7.75 -6.74 12.69
N GLN A 43 -7.13 -6.52 13.86
CA GLN A 43 -6.29 -5.34 14.08
C GLN A 43 -5.09 -5.28 13.12
N ASN A 44 -4.49 -6.42 12.82
CA ASN A 44 -3.41 -6.51 11.84
C ASN A 44 -3.88 -6.18 10.42
N LEU A 45 -5.09 -6.60 10.03
CA LEU A 45 -5.70 -6.22 8.76
C LEU A 45 -5.89 -4.70 8.65
N ILE A 46 -6.36 -4.03 9.71
CA ILE A 46 -6.50 -2.56 9.73
C ILE A 46 -5.13 -1.89 9.52
N LYS A 47 -4.10 -2.32 10.26
CA LYS A 47 -2.73 -1.78 10.11
C LYS A 47 -2.22 -1.97 8.68
N LEU A 48 -2.45 -3.13 8.09
CA LEU A 48 -2.05 -3.46 6.72
C LEU A 48 -2.78 -2.59 5.69
N ASN A 49 -4.10 -2.41 5.84
CA ASN A 49 -4.89 -1.57 4.93
C ASN A 49 -4.44 -0.09 4.97
N ASN A 50 -4.16 0.43 6.17
CA ASN A 50 -3.64 1.79 6.33
C ASN A 50 -2.26 1.97 5.65
N LEU A 51 -1.43 0.91 5.61
CA LEU A 51 -0.16 0.93 4.89
C LEU A 51 -0.37 0.95 3.37
N ILE A 52 -1.28 0.13 2.87
CA ILE A 52 -1.66 0.09 1.45
C ILE A 52 -2.11 1.47 0.99
N GLU A 53 -3.02 2.12 1.74
CA GLU A 53 -3.52 3.45 1.42
C GLU A 53 -2.39 4.48 1.32
N LYS A 54 -1.49 4.52 2.32
CA LYS A 54 -0.34 5.43 2.32
C LYS A 54 0.58 5.19 1.12
N LYS A 55 0.85 3.93 0.78
CA LYS A 55 1.75 3.55 -0.31
C LYS A 55 1.14 3.89 -1.67
N PHE A 56 -0.17 3.67 -1.83
CA PHE A 56 -0.93 4.09 -3.01
C PHE A 56 -0.93 5.61 -3.18
N HIS A 57 -1.24 6.36 -2.12
CA HIS A 57 -1.22 7.82 -2.13
C HIS A 57 0.14 8.37 -2.57
N ASN A 58 1.23 7.89 -1.97
CA ASN A 58 2.59 8.31 -2.31
C ASN A 58 2.95 7.99 -3.77
N SER A 59 2.57 6.81 -4.25
CA SER A 59 2.81 6.39 -5.64
C SER A 59 2.06 7.28 -6.62
N SER A 60 0.78 7.57 -6.36
CA SER A 60 -0.04 8.47 -7.18
C SER A 60 0.53 9.89 -7.21
N LYS A 61 0.94 10.43 -6.05
CA LYS A 61 1.61 11.74 -5.96
C LYS A 61 2.89 11.80 -6.78
N ASN A 62 3.72 10.75 -6.72
CA ASN A 62 4.96 10.68 -7.48
C ASN A 62 4.71 10.63 -9.00
N ILE A 63 3.73 9.85 -9.45
CA ILE A 63 3.33 9.79 -10.86
C ILE A 63 2.88 11.16 -11.36
N ASN A 64 2.05 11.86 -10.57
CA ASN A 64 1.59 13.21 -10.90
C ASN A 64 2.74 14.20 -11.03
N LEU A 65 3.68 14.20 -10.07
CA LEU A 65 4.87 15.06 -10.11
C LEU A 65 5.72 14.79 -11.37
N LYS A 66 6.10 13.53 -11.60
CA LYS A 66 6.90 13.15 -12.78
C LYS A 66 6.22 13.49 -14.09
N THR A 67 4.89 13.35 -14.15
CA THR A 67 4.11 13.72 -15.33
C THR A 67 4.16 15.23 -15.58
N LYS A 68 3.97 16.04 -14.53
CA LYS A 68 4.08 17.51 -14.63
C LYS A 68 5.47 17.96 -15.07
N GLU A 69 6.52 17.35 -14.51
CA GLU A 69 7.92 17.62 -14.89
C GLU A 69 8.14 17.36 -16.39
N LYS A 70 7.72 16.19 -16.89
CA LYS A 70 7.81 15.85 -18.31
C LYS A 70 7.05 16.81 -19.21
N ILE A 71 5.84 17.26 -18.80
CA ILE A 71 5.07 18.25 -19.55
C ILE A 71 5.86 19.57 -19.65
N ILE A 72 6.43 20.05 -18.54
CA ILE A 72 7.25 21.26 -18.50
C ILE A 72 8.47 21.13 -19.41
N GLU A 73 9.16 19.99 -19.40
CA GLU A 73 10.30 19.72 -20.28
C GLU A 73 9.92 19.77 -21.76
N ILE A 74 8.79 19.18 -22.13
CA ILE A 74 8.26 19.23 -23.51
C ILE A 74 7.95 20.67 -23.92
N SER A 75 7.24 21.43 -23.07
CA SER A 75 6.91 22.84 -23.34
C SER A 75 8.16 23.70 -23.52
N LYS A 76 9.19 23.51 -22.67
CA LYS A 76 10.47 24.23 -22.81
C LYS A 76 11.18 23.91 -24.12
N LYS A 77 11.22 22.64 -24.54
CA LYS A 77 11.81 22.23 -25.83
C LYS A 77 11.09 22.83 -27.02
N ASN A 78 9.76 22.95 -26.96
CA ASN A 78 8.97 23.53 -28.04
C ASN A 78 9.11 25.06 -28.13
N ASN A 79 9.30 25.74 -27.00
CA ASN A 79 9.50 27.20 -26.95
C ASN A 79 10.96 27.63 -27.23
N ALA A 80 11.90 26.69 -27.31
CA ALA A 80 13.30 26.95 -27.66
C ALA A 80 13.60 26.85 -29.17
N LYS A 81 12.54 26.70 -29.99
CA LYS A 81 12.56 26.83 -31.45
C LYS A 81 11.93 28.17 -31.84
#